data_AF-A0A6A7YT76-F1
#
_entry.id   AF-A0A6A7YT76-F1
#
_cell.length_a   1.000
_cell.length_b   1.000
_cell.length_c   1.000
_cell.angle_alpha   90.00
_cell.angle_beta   90.00
_cell.angle_gamma   90.00
#
_symmetry.space_group_name_H-M   'P 1'
#
loop_
_entity.id
_entity.type
_entity.pdbx_description
1 polymer ?
#
loop_
_entity_poly.entity_id
_entity_poly.type
_entity_poly.pdbx_seq_one_letter_code
_entity_poly.pdbx_strand_id
1 'polypeptide(L)'
;MSNEKLCLYCGASLTHKRRDARFCSPAHRAAKWRIEQDRAVSIKLTVPKCEFLKIKYEADMSGLLINQFIINKVASASGCAQ
;
A
#
# COMPACT_ATOMS: atom_id res chain seq x y z
N MET A 1 34.48 11.27 -12.52
CA MET A 1 33.48 10.47 -11.78
C MET A 1 32.36 10.12 -12.75
N SER A 2 32.22 8.85 -13.11
CA SER A 2 31.11 8.42 -13.96
C SER A 2 29.81 8.54 -13.15
N ASN A 3 28.99 9.53 -13.47
CA ASN A 3 27.60 9.59 -13.00
C ASN A 3 26.81 8.51 -13.75
N GLU A 4 27.08 7.25 -13.41
CA GLU A 4 26.35 6.11 -13.96
C GLU A 4 24.91 6.20 -13.46
N LYS A 5 24.01 6.65 -14.34
CA LYS A 5 22.59 6.63 -14.05
C LYS A 5 22.13 5.18 -14.05
N LEU A 6 21.65 4.72 -12.91
CA LEU A 6 21.12 3.37 -12.76
C LEU A 6 19.59 3.38 -12.94
N CYS A 7 19.05 2.27 -13.43
CA CYS A 7 17.62 2.06 -13.50
C CYS A 7 17.02 1.97 -12.08
N LEU A 8 15.97 2.73 -11.80
CA LEU A 8 15.28 2.74 -10.49
C LEU A 8 14.55 1.43 -10.13
N TYR A 9 14.49 0.47 -11.05
CA TYR A 9 13.87 -0.84 -10.83
C TYR A 9 14.90 -1.96 -10.68
N CYS A 10 15.81 -2.12 -11.66
CA CYS A 10 16.76 -3.25 -11.70
C CYS A 10 18.22 -2.87 -11.41
N GLY A 11 18.52 -1.59 -11.16
CA GLY A 11 19.88 -1.13 -10.88
C GLY A 11 20.85 -1.15 -12.06
N ALA A 12 20.44 -1.57 -13.26
CA ALA A 12 21.31 -1.62 -14.44
C ALA A 12 21.67 -0.21 -14.96
N SER A 13 22.87 -0.05 -15.52
CA SER A 13 23.35 1.20 -16.10
C SER A 13 22.52 1.66 -17.30
N LEU A 14 22.26 2.96 -17.40
CA LEU A 14 21.50 3.62 -18.47
C LEU A 14 22.40 4.27 -19.53
N THR A 15 23.61 3.74 -19.72
CA THR A 15 24.70 4.28 -20.56
C THR A 15 24.32 4.63 -22.01
N HIS A 16 23.24 4.06 -22.55
CA HIS A 16 22.77 4.29 -23.92
C HIS A 16 21.36 4.90 -24.01
N LYS A 17 20.83 5.45 -22.92
CA LYS A 17 19.49 6.06 -22.89
C LYS A 17 19.58 7.58 -22.87
N ARG A 18 18.44 8.24 -23.13
CA ARG A 18 18.33 9.70 -23.02
C ARG A 18 18.80 10.19 -21.65
N ARG A 19 19.31 11.42 -21.60
CA ARG A 19 19.84 12.05 -20.37
C ARG A 19 18.84 12.02 -19.21
N ASP A 20 17.54 12.07 -19.46
CA ASP A 20 16.46 12.08 -18.47
C ASP A 20 15.88 10.69 -18.15
N ALA A 21 16.41 9.62 -18.74
CA ALA A 21 15.92 8.27 -18.52
C ALA A 21 16.11 7.85 -17.04
N ARG A 22 15.03 7.31 -16.45
CA ARG A 22 15.00 6.75 -15.08
C ARG A 22 14.90 5.22 -15.05
N PHE A 23 14.48 4.62 -16.17
CA PHE A 23 14.25 3.18 -16.30
C PHE A 23 14.85 2.68 -17.62
N CYS A 24 15.33 1.43 -17.65
CA CYS A 24 15.91 0.85 -18.85
C CYS A 24 14.85 0.46 -19.90
N SER A 25 13.60 0.19 -19.46
CA SER A 25 12.48 -0.17 -20.33
C SER A 25 11.13 0.34 -19.78
N PRO A 26 10.09 0.45 -20.63
CA PRO A 26 8.72 0.71 -20.18
C PRO A 26 8.19 -0.35 -19.21
N ALA A 27 8.59 -1.61 -19.36
CA ALA A 27 8.19 -2.70 -18.48
C ALA A 27 8.65 -2.46 -17.03
N HIS A 28 9.89 -2.01 -16.83
CA HIS A 28 10.43 -1.68 -15.50
C HIS A 28 9.77 -0.45 -14.87
N ARG A 29 9.40 0.54 -15.69
CA ARG A 29 8.59 1.68 -15.22
C ARG A 29 7.24 1.19 -14.70
N ALA A 30 6.55 0.36 -15.47
CA ALA A 30 5.25 -0.19 -15.08
C ALA A 30 5.37 -1.08 -13.82
N ALA A 31 6.42 -1.90 -13.72
CA ALA A 31 6.67 -2.73 -12.55
C ALA A 31 6.91 -1.89 -11.29
N LYS A 32 7.75 -0.84 -11.38
CA LYS A 32 7.96 0.09 -10.26
C LYS A 32 6.66 0.81 -9.87
N TRP A 33 5.91 1.31 -10.85
CA TRP A 33 4.62 1.94 -10.62
C TRP A 33 3.65 1.01 -9.87
N ARG A 34 3.56 -0.28 -10.24
CA ARG A 34 2.73 -1.28 -9.54
C ARG A 34 3.19 -1.62 -8.11
N ILE A 35 4.49 -1.48 -7.81
CA ILE A 35 5.02 -1.66 -6.45
C ILE A 35 4.70 -0.43 -5.60
N GLU A 36 4.82 0.76 -6.18
CA GLU A 36 4.53 2.04 -5.52
C GLU A 36 3.02 2.31 -5.38
N GLN A 37 2.17 1.55 -6.08
CA GLN A 37 0.74 1.56 -5.78
C GLN A 37 0.53 0.94 -4.40
N ASP A 38 0.06 1.75 -3.45
CA ASP A 38 -0.55 1.24 -2.22
C ASP A 38 -1.63 0.23 -2.64
N ARG A 39 -1.36 -1.05 -2.41
CA ARG A 39 -2.30 -2.11 -2.76
C ARG A 39 -3.45 -2.06 -1.77
N ALA A 40 -4.47 -1.27 -2.10
CA ALA A 40 -5.75 -1.34 -1.44
C ALA A 40 -6.38 -2.71 -1.75
N VAL A 41 -6.16 -3.68 -0.87
CA VAL A 41 -6.85 -4.97 -0.95
C VAL A 41 -8.27 -4.75 -0.44
N SER A 42 -9.27 -4.92 -1.31
CA SER A 42 -10.66 -4.91 -0.88
C SER A 42 -10.97 -6.23 -0.18
N ILE A 43 -11.22 -6.15 1.12
CA ILE A 43 -11.60 -7.29 1.95
C ILE A 43 -13.11 -7.21 2.19
N LYS A 44 -13.81 -8.32 1.93
CA LYS A 44 -15.23 -8.47 2.28
C LYS A 44 -15.31 -9.38 3.51
N LEU A 45 -15.88 -8.85 4.59
CA LEU A 45 -16.15 -9.60 5.81
C LEU A 45 -17.63 -9.98 5.83
N THR A 46 -17.91 -11.25 6.09
CA THR A 46 -19.27 -11.73 6.33
C THR A 46 -19.45 -11.90 7.82
N VAL A 47 -20.40 -11.17 8.40
CA VAL A 47 -20.71 -11.23 9.84
C VAL A 47 -22.23 -11.33 10.05
N PRO A 48 -22.68 -11.96 11.13
CA PRO A 48 -24.09 -11.93 11.52
C PRO A 48 -24.61 -10.51 11.70
N LYS A 49 -25.90 -10.29 11.40
CA LYS A 49 -26.54 -8.96 11.50
C LYS A 49 -26.37 -8.31 12.88
N CYS A 50 -26.50 -9.10 13.95
CA CYS A 50 -26.35 -8.59 15.32
C CYS A 50 -24.94 -8.08 15.61
N GLU A 51 -23.90 -8.73 15.06
CA GLU A 51 -22.51 -8.29 15.23
C GLU A 51 -22.22 -7.05 14.39
N PHE A 52 -22.72 -7.00 13.16
CA PHE A 52 -22.62 -5.81 12.32
C PHE A 52 -23.18 -4.56 13.02
N LEU A 53 -24.36 -4.69 13.65
CA LEU A 53 -24.99 -3.58 14.36
C LEU A 53 -24.15 -3.12 15.57
N LYS A 54 -23.53 -4.05 16.31
CA LYS A 54 -22.61 -3.71 17.41
C LYS A 54 -21.39 -2.96 16.90
N ILE A 55 -20.72 -3.47 15.87
CA ILE A 55 -19.55 -2.83 15.25
C ILE A 55 -19.91 -1.43 14.75
N LYS A 56 -21.06 -1.29 14.08
CA LYS A 56 -21.55 0.00 13.59
C LYS A 56 -21.78 0.99 14.73
N TYR A 57 -22.47 0.55 15.78
CA TYR A 57 -22.72 1.39 16.95
C TYR A 57 -21.43 1.86 17.61
N GLU A 58 -20.46 0.97 17.83
CA GLU A 58 -19.16 1.33 18.42
C GLU A 58 -18.36 2.30 17.53
N ALA A 59 -18.40 2.10 16.21
CA ALA A 59 -17.77 3.01 15.25
C ALA A 59 -18.42 4.41 15.29
N ASP A 60 -19.76 4.47 15.28
CA ASP A 60 -20.54 5.71 15.36
C ASP A 60 -20.24 6.45 16.68
N MET A 61 -20.19 5.74 17.82
CA MET A 61 -19.83 6.29 19.14
C MET A 61 -18.39 6.81 19.20
N SER A 62 -17.49 6.22 18.40
CA SER A 62 -16.10 6.66 18.29
C SER A 62 -15.91 7.79 17.27
N GLY A 63 -16.97 8.21 16.57
CA GLY A 63 -16.91 9.19 15.48
C GLY A 63 -16.11 8.70 14.26
N LEU A 64 -15.99 7.39 14.06
CA LEU A 64 -15.19 6.78 13.00
C LEU A 64 -16.07 6.06 11.99
N LEU A 65 -15.59 5.99 10.74
CA LEU A 65 -16.17 5.07 9.76
C LEU A 65 -15.88 3.62 10.18
N ILE A 66 -16.80 2.69 9.89
CA ILE A 66 -16.67 1.26 10.23
C ILE A 66 -15.30 0.69 9.81
N ASN A 67 -14.84 1.01 8.60
CA ASN A 67 -13.54 0.53 8.13
C ASN A 67 -12.37 1.05 8.96
N GLN A 68 -12.38 2.35 9.31
CA GLN A 68 -11.35 2.96 10.15
C GLN A 68 -11.39 2.37 11.56
N PHE A 69 -12.58 2.17 12.11
CA PHE A 69 -12.78 1.55 13.41
C PHE A 69 -12.19 0.14 13.46
N ILE A 70 -12.48 -0.71 12.46
CA ILE A 70 -11.94 -2.07 12.37
C ILE A 70 -10.41 -2.05 12.27
N ILE A 71 -9.85 -1.20 11.39
CA ILE A 71 -8.39 -1.09 11.22
C ILE A 71 -7.72 -0.64 12.53
N ASN A 72 -8.27 0.38 13.20
CA ASN A 72 -7.74 0.88 14.46
C ASN A 72 -7.81 -0.17 15.58
N LYS A 73 -8.91 -0.93 15.66
CA LYS A 73 -9.05 -2.04 16.61
C LYS A 73 -8.03 -3.13 16.35
N VAL A 74 -7.81 -3.53 15.11
CA VAL A 74 -6.80 -4.55 14.76
C VAL A 74 -5.39 -4.06 15.08
N ALA A 75 -5.04 -2.82 14.69
CA ALA A 75 -3.74 -2.23 14.99
C ALA A 75 -3.47 -2.11 16.51
N SER A 76 -4.53 -1.86 17.29
CA SER A 76 -4.45 -1.77 18.76
C SER A 76 -4.46 -3.14 19.45
N ALA A 77 -5.11 -4.14 18.85
CA ALA A 77 -5.13 -5.52 19.34
C ALA A 77 -3.84 -6.27 19.00
N SER A 78 -3.17 -5.89 17.90
CA SER A 78 -1.86 -6.40 17.49
C SER A 78 -0.71 -5.76 18.27
N GLY A 79 -0.88 -5.59 19.59
CA GLY A 79 0.24 -5.43 20.51
C GLY A 79 1.09 -6.71 20.56
N CYS A 80 1.60 -7.16 19.42
CA CYS A 80 2.80 -7.98 19.38
C CYS A 80 3.93 -7.05 19.82
N ALA A 81 4.44 -7.34 21.01
CA ALA A 81 5.65 -6.77 21.57
C ALA A 81 6.71 -6.57 20.47
N GLN A 82 7.24 -5.34 20.39
CA GLN A 82 8.61 -5.14 19.93
C GLN A 82 9.57 -5.55 21.04
#